data_AF-A0A8D8RI65-F1
#
_entry.id   AF-A0A8D8RI65-F1
#
_cell.length_a   1.000
_cell.length_b   1.000
_cell.length_c   1.000
_cell.angle_alpha   90.00
_cell.angle_beta   90.00
_cell.angle_gamma   90.00
#
_symmetry.space_group_name_H-M   'P 1'
#
loop_
_entity.id
_entity.type
_entity.pdbx_description
1 polymer ?
#
loop_
_entity_poly.entity_id
_entity_poly.type
_entity_poly.pdbx_seq_one_letter_code
_entity_poly.pdbx_strand_id
1 'polypeptide(L)'
;CQGNESGRPTQRGHRRTNGRGNATDPQGAKGDAFLAFVRNHPCSPMLNIFHTRHWTTGQFKYQHKGDPLLKTIMHNRAIELMDMSMKDLYEFYCNLEPTKLIFNAPLGNIGDYYYSVDESIMHMEALLLFQFNNNEDLIRIFLEDLYNIIDKRLPKRNSMFILSRPNAGKNWFFDCFLHFFLNFGQIGNFNKHQSFPLQEAVNKRILLWNEPNAEPGAMDTLKMLLGGDTFNAKIKYEHDAVVVRTPVIILSNNDIFPKDAAFNS
;
A
#
# COMPACT_ATOMS: atom_id res chain seq x y z
N CYS A 1 14.60 -68.81 -40.32
CA CYS A 1 13.82 -69.12 -39.11
C CYS A 1 14.78 -69.35 -37.95
N GLN A 2 14.67 -68.50 -36.92
CA GLN A 2 14.92 -68.70 -35.49
C GLN A 2 16.27 -69.34 -35.06
N GLY A 3 17.02 -68.82 -34.08
CA GLY A 3 16.68 -67.93 -32.98
C GLY A 3 17.44 -68.44 -31.77
N ASN A 4 18.49 -67.72 -31.37
CA ASN A 4 19.35 -68.02 -30.23
C ASN A 4 18.57 -67.82 -28.91
N GLU A 5 18.50 -68.86 -28.08
CA GLU A 5 18.24 -68.75 -26.65
C GLU A 5 19.54 -69.03 -25.87
N SER A 6 19.92 -68.10 -25.00
CA SER A 6 20.40 -68.40 -23.62
C SER A 6 21.08 -67.17 -23.01
N GLY A 7 20.60 -66.72 -21.84
CA GLY A 7 21.36 -65.75 -21.05
C GLY A 7 20.65 -65.01 -19.92
N ARG A 8 20.41 -65.70 -18.80
CA ARG A 8 20.73 -65.27 -17.40
C ARG A 8 20.02 -64.04 -16.76
N PRO A 9 20.06 -63.93 -15.41
CA PRO A 9 18.92 -63.53 -14.59
C PRO A 9 18.84 -62.03 -14.26
N THR A 10 17.62 -61.59 -13.95
CA THR A 10 17.22 -60.24 -13.54
C THR A 10 17.77 -59.87 -12.16
N GLN A 11 18.75 -58.96 -12.11
CA GLN A 11 19.09 -58.20 -10.91
C GLN A 11 18.15 -57.00 -10.77
N ARG A 12 17.22 -57.07 -9.80
CA ARG A 12 16.45 -55.90 -9.33
C ARG A 12 17.39 -54.97 -8.56
N GLY A 13 17.80 -53.88 -9.19
CA GLY A 13 18.49 -52.79 -8.52
C GLY A 13 17.56 -52.09 -7.51
N HIS A 14 17.78 -52.32 -6.23
CA HIS A 14 17.23 -51.47 -5.18
C HIS A 14 17.85 -50.08 -5.28
N ARG A 15 17.09 -49.14 -5.84
CA ARG A 15 17.41 -47.71 -5.82
C ARG A 15 17.27 -47.23 -4.38
N ARG A 16 18.39 -47.11 -3.66
CA ARG A 16 18.47 -46.42 -2.36
C ARG A 16 17.96 -44.99 -2.54
N THR A 17 16.80 -44.70 -1.95
CA THR A 17 16.33 -43.35 -1.69
C THR A 17 17.23 -42.75 -0.63
N ASN A 18 18.25 -42.00 -1.05
CA ASN A 18 18.98 -41.13 -0.14
C ASN A 18 18.03 -40.01 0.29
N GLY A 19 17.51 -40.13 1.51
CA GLY A 19 16.88 -39.03 2.22
C GLY A 19 17.87 -37.88 2.33
N ARG A 20 17.65 -36.83 1.54
CA ARG A 20 18.24 -35.52 1.82
C ARG A 20 17.53 -34.98 3.04
N GLY A 21 18.23 -35.00 4.18
CA GLY A 21 17.85 -34.22 5.35
C GLY A 21 17.69 -32.75 4.97
N ASN A 22 16.79 -32.08 5.69
CA ASN A 22 16.49 -30.65 5.59
C ASN A 22 17.76 -29.80 5.71
N ALA A 23 18.43 -29.54 4.60
CA ALA A 23 19.30 -28.38 4.49
C ALA A 23 18.37 -27.18 4.37
N THR A 24 18.33 -26.33 5.40
CA THR A 24 17.64 -25.04 5.35
C THR A 24 18.16 -24.27 4.14
N ASP A 25 17.26 -23.95 3.20
CA ASP A 25 17.60 -23.16 2.01
C ASP A 25 18.16 -21.80 2.48
N PRO A 26 19.46 -21.52 2.25
CA PRO A 26 20.08 -20.28 2.71
C PRO A 26 19.40 -19.03 2.14
N GLN A 27 18.79 -19.16 0.96
CA GLN A 27 18.08 -18.06 0.31
C GLN A 27 16.71 -17.80 0.95
N GLY A 28 16.02 -18.86 1.37
CA GLY A 28 14.80 -18.78 2.18
C GLY A 28 15.07 -18.08 3.52
N ALA A 29 16.11 -18.50 4.24
CA ALA A 29 16.48 -17.89 5.52
C ALA A 29 16.82 -16.39 5.42
N LYS A 30 17.52 -15.98 4.35
CA LYS A 30 17.81 -14.57 4.08
C LYS A 30 16.53 -13.79 3.78
N GLY A 31 15.63 -14.37 2.97
CA GLY A 31 14.34 -13.76 2.64
C GLY A 31 13.46 -13.55 3.87
N ASP A 32 13.39 -14.55 4.75
CA ASP A 32 12.63 -14.46 6.01
C ASP A 32 13.19 -13.37 6.92
N ALA A 33 14.52 -13.25 7.02
CA ALA A 33 15.17 -12.20 7.80
C ALA A 33 14.85 -10.79 7.25
N PHE A 34 14.80 -10.62 5.92
CA PHE A 34 14.39 -9.36 5.29
C PHE A 34 12.92 -9.04 5.58
N LEU A 35 12.03 -10.01 5.38
CA LEU A 35 10.61 -9.82 5.64
C LEU A 35 10.37 -9.46 7.11
N ALA A 36 11.03 -10.15 8.04
CA ALA A 36 10.98 -9.86 9.46
C ALA A 36 11.47 -8.43 9.76
N PHE A 37 12.55 -7.99 9.11
CA PHE A 37 13.05 -6.62 9.27
C PHE A 37 12.04 -5.57 8.78
N VAL A 38 11.47 -5.75 7.58
CA VAL A 38 10.48 -4.81 7.02
C VAL A 38 9.21 -4.77 7.87
N ARG A 39 8.76 -5.92 8.39
CA ARG A 39 7.64 -5.99 9.33
C ARG A 39 7.94 -5.28 10.65
N ASN A 40 9.17 -5.42 11.16
CA ASN A 40 9.57 -4.77 12.41
C ASN A 40 9.86 -3.27 12.28
N HIS A 41 9.93 -2.72 11.06
CA HIS A 41 10.22 -1.31 10.80
C HIS A 41 9.20 -0.74 9.80
N PRO A 42 7.90 -0.68 10.16
CA PRO A 42 6.86 -0.22 9.26
C PRO A 42 7.14 1.22 8.82
N CYS A 43 7.20 1.43 7.51
CA CYS A 43 7.51 2.70 6.87
C CYS A 43 6.51 2.98 5.76
N SER A 44 6.17 4.26 5.54
CA SER A 44 5.18 4.71 4.57
C SER A 44 5.73 5.91 3.78
N PRO A 45 5.80 5.83 2.43
CA PRO A 45 5.62 4.62 1.62
C PRO A 45 6.63 3.53 1.97
N MET A 46 6.28 2.25 1.80
CA MET A 46 7.15 1.11 2.15
C MET A 46 8.61 1.23 1.65
N LEU A 47 8.82 1.70 0.41
CA LEU A 47 10.15 1.83 -0.18
C LEU A 47 11.03 2.85 0.52
N ASN A 48 10.45 3.75 1.32
CA ASN A 48 11.19 4.74 2.08
C ASN A 48 12.07 4.11 3.18
N ILE A 49 11.84 2.83 3.54
CA ILE A 49 12.69 2.09 4.46
C ILE A 49 14.17 2.14 4.05
N PHE A 50 14.48 2.12 2.76
CA PHE A 50 15.85 2.16 2.23
C PHE A 50 16.57 3.49 2.49
N HIS A 51 15.82 4.55 2.82
CA HIS A 51 16.33 5.88 3.12
C HIS A 51 16.41 6.17 4.63
N THR A 52 16.13 5.18 5.48
CA THR A 52 16.14 5.33 6.94
C THR A 52 17.49 4.96 7.54
N ARG A 53 17.78 5.50 8.75
CA ARG A 53 18.96 5.09 9.52
C ARG A 53 18.96 3.59 9.82
N HIS A 54 17.78 3.02 10.14
CA HIS A 54 17.59 1.60 10.39
C HIS A 54 18.12 0.71 9.24
N TRP A 55 17.96 1.14 7.99
CA TRP A 55 18.55 0.44 6.84
C TRP A 55 20.06 0.66 6.75
N THR A 56 20.50 1.92 6.74
CA THR A 56 21.91 2.28 6.49
C THR A 56 22.89 1.81 7.56
N THR A 57 22.43 1.58 8.80
CA THR A 57 23.26 1.07 9.90
C THR A 57 22.94 -0.38 10.28
N GLY A 58 21.85 -0.93 9.74
CA GLY A 58 21.35 -2.26 10.09
C GLY A 58 22.07 -3.42 9.39
N GLN A 59 21.56 -4.63 9.64
CA GLN A 59 22.10 -5.88 9.09
C GLN A 59 22.09 -5.96 7.55
N PHE A 60 21.28 -5.11 6.90
CA PHE A 60 21.07 -5.11 5.46
C PHE A 60 21.69 -3.92 4.73
N LYS A 61 22.55 -3.13 5.39
CA LYS A 61 23.13 -1.90 4.84
C LYS A 61 23.88 -2.06 3.51
N TYR A 62 24.41 -3.24 3.21
CA TYR A 62 25.10 -3.53 1.95
C TYR A 62 24.20 -4.15 0.88
N GLN A 63 22.93 -4.39 1.19
CA GLN A 63 21.99 -4.95 0.25
C GLN A 63 21.55 -3.89 -0.76
N HIS A 64 21.68 -4.20 -2.05
CA HIS A 64 21.24 -3.31 -3.11
C HIS A 64 19.71 -3.30 -3.24
N LYS A 65 19.10 -2.13 -3.37
CA LYS A 65 17.63 -1.96 -3.54
C LYS A 65 17.06 -2.68 -4.77
N GLY A 66 17.89 -2.90 -5.79
CA GLY A 66 17.52 -3.56 -7.02
C GLY A 66 17.59 -5.09 -6.98
N ASP A 67 17.98 -5.68 -5.84
CA ASP A 67 18.10 -7.13 -5.69
C ASP A 67 16.75 -7.83 -5.97
N PRO A 68 16.74 -8.89 -6.81
CA PRO A 68 15.50 -9.59 -7.17
C PRO A 68 14.74 -10.18 -5.98
N LEU A 69 15.43 -10.76 -5.00
CA LEU A 69 14.80 -11.31 -3.81
C LEU A 69 14.14 -10.19 -2.99
N LEU A 70 14.84 -9.07 -2.81
CA LEU A 70 14.30 -7.91 -2.10
C LEU A 70 13.06 -7.34 -2.81
N LYS A 71 13.08 -7.21 -4.14
CA LYS A 71 11.91 -6.78 -4.93
C LYS A 71 10.72 -7.72 -4.74
N THR A 72 10.94 -9.03 -4.80
CA THR A 72 9.89 -10.04 -4.58
C THR A 72 9.30 -9.94 -3.18
N ILE A 73 10.13 -9.75 -2.14
CA ILE A 73 9.66 -9.61 -0.76
C ILE A 73 8.81 -8.34 -0.59
N MET A 74 9.28 -7.21 -1.12
CA MET A 74 8.53 -5.95 -1.06
C MET A 74 7.20 -6.05 -1.80
N HIS A 75 7.19 -6.73 -2.95
CA HIS A 75 5.97 -6.99 -3.72
C HIS A 75 4.98 -7.87 -2.94
N ASN A 76 5.43 -8.99 -2.37
CA ASN A 76 4.58 -9.87 -1.58
C ASN A 76 4.02 -9.15 -0.34
N ARG A 77 4.84 -8.33 0.33
CA ARG A 77 4.40 -7.52 1.48
C ARG A 77 3.39 -6.44 1.06
N ALA A 78 3.57 -5.83 -0.11
CA ALA A 78 2.59 -4.87 -0.64
C ALA A 78 1.22 -5.54 -0.84
N ILE A 79 1.20 -6.76 -1.41
CA ILE A 79 -0.03 -7.55 -1.59
C ILE A 79 -0.67 -7.90 -0.24
N GLU A 80 0.11 -8.38 0.73
CA GLU A 80 -0.38 -8.66 2.09
C GLU A 80 -1.06 -7.44 2.70
N LEU A 81 -0.44 -6.26 2.60
CA LEU A 81 -1.00 -5.02 3.12
C LEU A 81 -2.27 -4.57 2.41
N MET A 82 -2.49 -4.95 1.15
CA MET A 82 -3.73 -4.63 0.42
C MET A 82 -4.96 -5.34 0.99
N ASP A 83 -4.76 -6.51 1.60
CA ASP A 83 -5.78 -7.39 2.13
C ASP A 83 -6.08 -7.11 3.61
N MET A 84 -5.12 -6.53 4.34
CA MET A 84 -5.30 -6.17 5.75
C MET A 84 -6.35 -5.07 5.94
N SER A 85 -7.25 -5.30 6.89
CA SER A 85 -8.17 -4.28 7.39
C SER A 85 -7.45 -3.25 8.26
N MET A 86 -8.11 -2.12 8.53
CA MET A 86 -7.59 -1.14 9.48
C MET A 86 -7.36 -1.75 10.87
N LYS A 87 -8.23 -2.69 11.28
CA LYS A 87 -8.11 -3.42 12.54
C LYS A 87 -6.87 -4.33 12.56
N ASP A 88 -6.63 -5.09 11.50
CA ASP A 88 -5.47 -5.99 11.42
C ASP A 88 -4.16 -5.20 11.49
N LEU A 89 -4.10 -4.03 10.86
CA LEU A 89 -2.95 -3.13 10.93
C LEU A 89 -2.76 -2.55 12.32
N TYR A 90 -3.84 -2.13 12.98
CA TYR A 90 -3.77 -1.64 14.36
C TYR A 90 -3.23 -2.71 15.31
N GLU A 91 -3.78 -3.93 15.25
CA GLU A 91 -3.31 -5.06 16.05
C GLU A 91 -1.85 -5.40 15.74
N PHE A 92 -1.46 -5.34 14.46
CA PHE A 92 -0.06 -5.49 14.05
C PHE A 92 0.86 -4.43 14.70
N TYR A 93 0.46 -3.15 14.71
CA TYR A 93 1.27 -2.09 15.34
C TYR A 93 1.35 -2.20 16.86
N CYS A 94 0.28 -2.63 17.53
CA CYS A 94 0.27 -2.84 18.98
C CYS A 94 1.29 -3.90 19.44
N ASN A 95 1.69 -4.81 18.55
CA ASN A 95 2.69 -5.84 18.83
C ASN A 95 4.14 -5.40 18.55
N LEU A 96 4.35 -4.15 18.13
CA LEU A 96 5.67 -3.59 17.82
C LEU A 96 6.12 -2.57 18.88
N GLU A 97 7.44 -2.42 19.01
CA GLU A 97 8.01 -1.35 19.82
C GLU A 97 7.72 0.03 19.17
N PRO A 98 7.20 1.02 19.92
CA PRO A 98 6.89 2.34 19.37
C PRO A 98 8.06 3.02 18.66
N THR A 99 9.28 2.81 19.13
CA THR A 99 10.53 3.34 18.55
C THR A 99 10.90 2.73 17.20
N LYS A 100 10.15 1.74 16.72
CA LYS A 100 10.33 1.14 15.40
C LYS A 100 9.21 1.50 14.42
N LEU A 101 8.17 2.18 14.89
CA LEU A 101 7.05 2.66 14.07
C LEU A 101 7.44 3.90 13.28
N ILE A 102 8.25 3.71 12.22
CA ILE A 102 8.83 4.81 11.44
C ILE A 102 7.75 5.61 10.72
N PHE A 103 6.80 4.92 10.08
CA PHE A 103 5.83 5.54 9.18
C PHE A 103 6.52 6.49 8.19
N ASN A 104 6.22 7.79 8.23
CA ASN A 104 6.82 8.80 7.37
C ASN A 104 7.86 9.69 8.12
N ALA A 105 8.32 9.28 9.31
CA ALA A 105 9.35 10.02 10.04
C ALA A 105 10.65 10.11 9.23
N PRO A 106 11.14 11.32 8.89
CA PRO A 106 12.35 11.49 8.11
C PRO A 106 13.54 10.81 8.78
N LEU A 107 14.29 10.02 7.99
CA LEU A 107 15.44 9.24 8.45
C LEU A 107 15.15 8.25 9.60
N GLY A 108 13.88 8.03 9.98
CA GLY A 108 13.50 7.26 11.16
C GLY A 108 13.48 8.06 12.47
N ASN A 109 13.46 9.39 12.42
CA ASN A 109 13.45 10.21 13.64
C ASN A 109 12.05 10.33 14.26
N ILE A 110 11.57 9.26 14.90
CA ILE A 110 10.20 9.15 15.42
C ILE A 110 9.94 10.14 16.56
N GLY A 111 10.88 10.26 17.51
CA GLY A 111 10.69 11.00 18.76
C GLY A 111 10.49 12.51 18.59
N ASP A 112 11.11 13.11 17.57
CA ASP A 112 10.98 14.55 17.31
C ASP A 112 9.91 14.86 16.25
N TYR A 113 9.41 13.85 15.54
CA TYR A 113 8.55 14.05 14.37
C TYR A 113 7.07 13.87 14.69
N TYR A 114 6.73 12.96 15.60
CA TYR A 114 5.35 12.68 15.98
C TYR A 114 5.03 13.21 17.37
N TYR A 115 3.82 13.75 17.53
CA TYR A 115 3.24 13.98 18.85
C TYR A 115 3.01 12.67 19.59
N SER A 116 2.78 12.76 20.89
CA SER A 116 2.19 11.64 21.62
C SER A 116 0.81 11.28 21.05
N VAL A 117 0.33 10.07 21.37
CA VAL A 117 -1.02 9.63 20.92
C VAL A 117 -2.10 10.55 21.48
N ASP A 118 -2.01 10.93 22.75
CA ASP A 118 -3.00 11.79 23.41
C ASP A 118 -3.04 13.20 22.80
N GLU A 119 -1.87 13.80 22.55
CA GLU A 119 -1.77 15.09 21.85
C GLU A 119 -2.30 15.00 20.41
N SER A 120 -1.99 13.91 19.71
CA SER A 120 -2.48 13.68 18.34
C SER A 120 -4.00 13.62 18.30
N ILE A 121 -4.63 12.91 19.24
CA ILE A 121 -6.10 12.81 19.35
C ILE A 121 -6.69 14.19 19.67
N MET A 122 -6.12 14.92 20.63
CA MET A 122 -6.58 16.26 21.00
C MET A 122 -6.55 17.23 19.81
N HIS A 123 -5.45 17.25 19.05
CA HIS A 123 -5.33 18.12 17.87
C HIS A 123 -6.29 17.71 16.75
N MET A 124 -6.50 16.40 16.55
CA MET A 124 -7.41 15.90 15.53
C MET A 124 -8.87 16.21 15.87
N GLU A 125 -9.27 16.05 17.13
CA GLU A 125 -10.59 16.42 17.64
C GLU A 125 -10.83 17.92 17.49
N ALA A 126 -9.87 18.76 17.92
CA ALA A 126 -9.97 20.21 17.79
C ALA A 126 -10.11 20.66 16.33
N LEU A 127 -9.36 20.03 15.40
CA LEU A 127 -9.47 20.32 13.98
C LEU A 127 -10.86 19.96 13.44
N LEU A 128 -11.37 18.77 13.76
CA LEU A 128 -12.69 18.32 13.28
C LEU A 128 -13.81 19.20 13.83
N LEU A 129 -13.79 19.50 15.13
CA LEU A 129 -14.74 20.43 15.74
C LEU A 129 -14.72 21.79 15.05
N PHE A 130 -13.53 22.33 14.75
CA PHE A 130 -13.41 23.59 14.02
C PHE A 130 -13.97 23.50 12.59
N GLN A 131 -13.64 22.45 11.82
CA GLN A 131 -14.10 22.31 10.42
C GLN A 131 -15.62 22.10 10.31
N PHE A 132 -16.23 21.46 11.31
CA PHE A 132 -17.65 21.12 11.33
C PHE A 132 -18.48 22.04 12.23
N ASN A 133 -17.96 23.20 12.64
CA ASN A 133 -18.65 24.17 13.50
C ASN A 133 -19.23 23.55 14.79
N ASN A 134 -18.44 22.70 15.46
CA ASN A 134 -18.80 21.93 16.65
C ASN A 134 -20.00 20.97 16.46
N ASN A 135 -20.33 20.59 15.22
CA ASN A 135 -21.37 19.62 14.94
C ASN A 135 -20.82 18.18 15.03
N GLU A 136 -20.90 17.58 16.22
CA GLU A 136 -20.42 16.21 16.49
C GLU A 136 -21.13 15.15 15.64
N ASP A 137 -22.42 15.35 15.31
CA ASP A 137 -23.15 14.39 14.49
C ASP A 137 -22.60 14.31 13.06
N LEU A 138 -22.27 15.46 12.47
CA LEU A 138 -21.64 15.50 11.14
C LEU A 138 -20.22 14.94 11.17
N ILE A 139 -19.46 15.20 12.24
CA ILE A 139 -18.11 14.63 12.42
C ILE A 139 -18.19 13.11 12.46
N ARG A 140 -19.12 12.55 13.25
CA ARG A 140 -19.34 11.10 13.34
C ARG A 140 -19.70 10.49 12.00
N ILE A 141 -20.65 11.09 11.26
CA ILE A 141 -21.02 10.63 9.91
C ILE A 141 -19.80 10.67 8.97
N PHE A 142 -19.03 11.76 8.99
CA PHE A 142 -17.82 11.91 8.18
C PHE A 142 -16.77 10.83 8.48
N LEU A 143 -16.52 10.54 9.75
CA LEU A 143 -15.56 9.51 10.17
C LEU A 143 -16.06 8.10 9.84
N GLU A 144 -17.36 7.84 9.99
CA GLU A 144 -17.98 6.58 9.57
C GLU A 144 -17.85 6.35 8.07
N ASP A 145 -18.14 7.37 7.26
CA ASP A 145 -17.98 7.31 5.80
C ASP A 145 -16.52 7.11 5.41
N LEU A 146 -15.59 7.82 6.06
CA LEU A 146 -14.16 7.65 5.84
C LEU A 146 -13.75 6.20 6.12
N TYR A 147 -14.12 5.67 7.28
CA TYR A 147 -13.83 4.29 7.67
C TYR A 147 -14.42 3.28 6.69
N ASN A 148 -15.68 3.47 6.28
CA ASN A 148 -16.37 2.62 5.33
C ASN A 148 -15.69 2.59 3.95
N ILE A 149 -15.17 3.73 3.49
CA ILE A 149 -14.48 3.85 2.21
C ILE A 149 -13.08 3.25 2.29
N ILE A 150 -12.26 3.65 3.28
CA ILE A 150 -10.87 3.17 3.39
C ILE A 150 -10.80 1.67 3.68
N ASP A 151 -11.80 1.09 4.34
CA ASP A 151 -11.87 -0.35 4.63
C ASP A 151 -12.71 -1.13 3.61
N LYS A 152 -13.05 -0.50 2.46
CA LYS A 152 -13.73 -1.10 1.30
C LYS A 152 -15.11 -1.73 1.61
N ARG A 153 -15.77 -1.28 2.69
CA ARG A 153 -16.99 -1.91 3.26
C ARG A 153 -18.24 -1.72 2.41
N LEU A 154 -18.30 -0.65 1.60
CA LEU A 154 -19.47 -0.31 0.79
C LEU A 154 -19.21 -0.61 -0.69
N PRO A 155 -19.98 -1.47 -1.38
CA PRO A 155 -19.79 -1.68 -2.82
C PRO A 155 -20.05 -0.39 -3.61
N LYS A 156 -19.31 -0.17 -4.70
CA LYS A 156 -19.42 0.99 -5.62
C LYS A 156 -19.14 2.39 -5.03
N ARG A 157 -18.95 2.51 -3.71
CA ARG A 157 -18.41 3.70 -3.05
C ARG A 157 -16.96 3.44 -2.69
N ASN A 158 -16.05 3.96 -3.53
CA ASN A 158 -14.62 3.71 -3.41
C ASN A 158 -13.80 5.00 -3.30
N SER A 159 -14.44 6.17 -3.30
CA SER A 159 -13.74 7.44 -3.23
C SER A 159 -14.39 8.43 -2.26
N MET A 160 -13.56 9.29 -1.67
CA MET A 160 -13.98 10.41 -0.84
C MET A 160 -13.38 11.70 -1.40
N PHE A 161 -14.23 12.65 -1.78
CA PHE A 161 -13.82 13.95 -2.30
C PHE A 161 -13.91 15.03 -1.22
N ILE A 162 -12.79 15.68 -0.96
CA ILE A 162 -12.66 16.72 0.07
C ILE A 162 -12.36 18.05 -0.61
N LEU A 163 -13.38 18.89 -0.64
CA LEU A 163 -13.29 20.26 -1.09
C LEU A 163 -13.15 21.20 0.11
N SER A 164 -12.03 21.91 0.19
CA SER A 164 -11.90 23.00 1.18
C SER A 164 -10.86 24.02 0.73
N ARG A 165 -10.76 25.15 1.42
CA ARG A 165 -9.74 26.17 1.09
C ARG A 165 -8.31 25.65 1.29
N PRO A 166 -7.31 26.29 0.65
CA PRO A 166 -5.91 26.06 0.98
C PRO A 166 -5.66 26.26 2.48
N ASN A 167 -4.73 25.50 3.06
CA ASN A 167 -4.36 25.55 4.48
C ASN A 167 -5.47 25.21 5.49
N ALA A 168 -6.59 24.60 5.05
CA ALA A 168 -7.63 24.12 5.95
C ALA A 168 -7.27 22.83 6.73
N GLY A 169 -6.01 22.37 6.67
CA GLY A 169 -5.56 21.15 7.38
C GLY A 169 -5.87 19.83 6.67
N LYS A 170 -6.32 19.84 5.40
CA LYS A 170 -6.64 18.62 4.62
C LYS A 170 -5.49 17.60 4.63
N ASN A 171 -4.31 18.01 4.18
CA ASN A 171 -3.15 17.10 4.07
C ASN A 171 -2.74 16.61 5.46
N TRP A 172 -2.68 17.50 6.45
CA TRP A 172 -2.34 17.12 7.82
C TRP A 172 -3.28 16.02 8.37
N PHE A 173 -4.58 16.13 8.13
CA PHE A 173 -5.56 15.14 8.54
C PHE A 173 -5.44 13.84 7.73
N PHE A 174 -5.40 13.89 6.39
CA PHE A 174 -5.44 12.68 5.57
C PHE A 174 -4.10 11.93 5.50
N ASP A 175 -2.98 12.63 5.66
CA ASP A 175 -1.65 12.02 5.68
C ASP A 175 -1.51 11.01 6.82
N CYS A 176 -2.19 11.20 7.96
CA CYS A 176 -2.11 10.23 9.06
C CYS A 176 -2.74 8.87 8.65
N PHE A 177 -3.89 8.90 7.97
CA PHE A 177 -4.54 7.69 7.45
C PHE A 177 -3.74 7.05 6.32
N LEU A 178 -3.22 7.84 5.37
CA LEU A 178 -2.39 7.33 4.28
C LEU A 178 -1.12 6.64 4.81
N HIS A 179 -0.46 7.27 5.78
CA HIS A 179 0.74 6.71 6.37
C HIS A 179 0.47 5.47 7.22
N PHE A 180 -0.69 5.42 7.90
CA PHE A 180 -1.13 4.26 8.65
C PHE A 180 -1.23 2.99 7.80
N PHE A 181 -1.57 3.07 6.50
CA PHE A 181 -1.67 1.89 5.62
C PHE A 181 -0.33 1.41 5.04
N LEU A 182 0.78 2.12 5.24
CA LEU A 182 2.16 1.85 4.74
C LEU A 182 2.34 1.82 3.21
N ASN A 183 1.35 1.31 2.50
CA ASN A 183 1.37 1.04 1.07
C ASN A 183 0.32 1.88 0.36
N PHE A 184 0.54 3.19 0.33
CA PHE A 184 -0.29 4.11 -0.45
C PHE A 184 0.37 4.46 -1.79
N GLY A 185 -0.46 4.93 -2.72
CA GLY A 185 -0.04 5.48 -4.01
C GLY A 185 -0.53 6.90 -4.21
N GLN A 186 0.16 7.66 -5.06
CA GLN A 186 -0.29 8.99 -5.47
C GLN A 186 -0.68 8.96 -6.95
N ILE A 187 -1.89 9.41 -7.24
CA ILE A 187 -2.40 9.50 -8.60
C ILE A 187 -1.79 10.74 -9.27
N GLY A 188 -1.17 10.54 -10.43
CA GLY A 188 -0.70 11.63 -11.27
C GLY A 188 -1.83 12.32 -12.04
N ASN A 189 -1.57 13.52 -12.54
CA ASN A 189 -2.55 14.25 -13.35
C ASN A 189 -2.77 13.58 -14.71
N PHE A 190 -4.02 13.56 -15.16
CA PHE A 190 -4.42 13.01 -16.46
C PHE A 190 -4.39 14.11 -17.51
N ASN A 191 -3.17 14.47 -17.94
CA ASN A 191 -2.96 15.46 -18.99
C ASN A 191 -1.97 14.94 -20.03
N LYS A 192 -1.89 15.61 -21.18
CA LYS A 192 -0.99 15.23 -22.29
C LYS A 192 0.50 15.08 -21.92
N HIS A 193 0.95 15.65 -20.80
CA HIS A 193 2.35 15.60 -20.36
C HIS A 193 2.66 14.40 -19.45
N GLN A 194 1.64 13.70 -18.95
CA GLN A 194 1.80 12.56 -18.07
C GLN A 194 1.25 11.29 -18.73
N SER A 195 2.16 10.43 -19.20
CA SER A 195 1.79 9.21 -19.93
C SER A 195 1.37 8.05 -19.02
N PHE A 196 1.72 8.09 -17.72
CA PHE A 196 1.48 7.00 -16.77
C PHE A 196 0.90 7.50 -15.43
N PRO A 197 -0.26 8.17 -15.42
CA PRO A 197 -0.83 8.78 -14.22
C PRO A 197 -1.17 7.77 -13.11
N LEU A 198 -1.37 6.50 -13.49
CA LEU A 198 -1.82 5.43 -12.59
C LEU A 198 -0.75 4.39 -12.26
N GLN A 199 0.52 4.65 -12.60
CA GLN A 199 1.59 3.68 -12.31
C GLN A 199 1.73 3.39 -10.80
N GLU A 200 1.51 4.41 -9.98
CA GLU A 200 1.54 4.29 -8.52
C GLU A 200 0.23 3.74 -7.94
N ALA A 201 -0.79 3.45 -8.76
CA ALA A 201 -2.04 2.86 -8.29
C ALA A 201 -1.97 1.34 -8.13
N VAL A 202 -0.97 0.71 -8.75
CA VAL A 202 -0.82 -0.74 -8.78
C VAL A 202 -0.35 -1.28 -7.43
N ASN A 203 -1.00 -2.35 -6.99
CA ASN A 203 -0.68 -3.03 -5.73
C ASN A 203 -0.66 -2.11 -4.51
N LYS A 204 -1.58 -1.15 -4.41
CA LYS A 204 -1.70 -0.23 -3.28
C LYS A 204 -2.92 -0.52 -2.43
N ARG A 205 -2.84 -0.16 -1.14
CA ARG A 205 -3.93 -0.29 -0.18
C ARG A 205 -4.89 0.89 -0.22
N ILE A 206 -4.38 2.08 -0.53
CA ILE A 206 -5.13 3.35 -0.61
C ILE A 206 -4.43 4.31 -1.58
N LEU A 207 -5.18 5.18 -2.23
CA LEU A 207 -4.66 6.18 -3.16
C LEU A 207 -4.98 7.59 -2.70
N LEU A 208 -4.06 8.50 -2.95
CA LEU A 208 -4.26 9.94 -2.81
C LEU A 208 -4.24 10.58 -4.20
N TRP A 209 -5.26 11.39 -4.51
CA TRP A 209 -5.24 12.30 -5.63
C TRP A 209 -5.30 13.74 -5.13
N ASN A 210 -4.15 14.37 -5.05
CA ASN A 210 -3.99 15.71 -4.49
C ASN A 210 -3.97 16.77 -5.58
N GLU A 211 -4.83 17.80 -5.45
CA GLU A 211 -5.06 18.87 -6.44
C GLU A 211 -5.27 18.31 -7.86
N PRO A 212 -6.38 17.59 -8.08
CA PRO A 212 -6.53 16.73 -9.23
C PRO A 212 -6.75 17.54 -10.50
N ASN A 213 -6.11 17.11 -11.57
CA ASN A 213 -6.32 17.66 -12.91
C ASN A 213 -6.51 16.51 -13.90
N ALA A 214 -7.62 16.55 -14.66
CA ALA A 214 -7.93 15.55 -15.66
C ALA A 214 -8.59 16.16 -16.89
N GLU A 215 -8.09 15.76 -18.06
CA GLU A 215 -8.70 16.06 -19.35
C GLU A 215 -9.96 15.19 -19.56
N PRO A 216 -10.96 15.65 -20.37
CA PRO A 216 -12.20 14.91 -20.59
C PRO A 216 -12.03 13.47 -21.08
N GLY A 217 -10.96 13.19 -21.83
CA GLY A 217 -10.65 11.84 -22.32
C GLY A 217 -10.33 10.81 -21.22
N ALA A 218 -10.05 11.26 -19.99
CA ALA A 218 -9.75 10.38 -18.86
C ALA A 218 -10.99 10.00 -18.03
N MET A 219 -12.17 10.58 -18.31
CA MET A 219 -13.34 10.47 -17.44
C MET A 219 -13.83 9.02 -17.27
N ASP A 220 -13.77 8.19 -18.30
CA ASP A 220 -14.20 6.79 -18.21
C ASP A 220 -13.28 5.98 -17.30
N THR A 221 -11.96 6.16 -17.43
CA THR A 221 -10.96 5.55 -16.53
C THR A 221 -11.14 6.04 -15.09
N LEU A 222 -11.45 7.32 -14.90
CA LEU A 222 -11.72 7.87 -13.57
C LEU A 222 -13.00 7.29 -12.98
N LYS A 223 -14.08 7.13 -13.75
CA LYS A 223 -15.31 6.48 -13.27
C LYS A 223 -15.02 5.06 -12.78
N MET A 224 -14.23 4.28 -13.52
CA MET A 224 -13.80 2.94 -13.10
C MET A 224 -13.00 2.98 -11.80
N LEU A 225 -12.00 3.86 -11.72
CA LEU A 225 -11.14 3.99 -10.53
C LEU A 225 -11.93 4.43 -9.28
N LEU A 226 -12.75 5.46 -9.41
CA LEU A 226 -13.50 6.07 -8.30
C LEU A 226 -14.71 5.23 -7.87
N GLY A 227 -15.26 4.42 -8.78
CA GLY A 227 -16.25 3.38 -8.48
C GLY A 227 -15.63 2.10 -7.88
N GLY A 228 -14.33 1.91 -8.07
CA GLY A 228 -13.60 0.75 -7.56
C GLY A 228 -13.68 -0.48 -8.46
N ASP A 229 -13.88 -0.29 -9.76
CA ASP A 229 -13.83 -1.34 -10.77
C ASP A 229 -12.40 -1.82 -11.01
N THR A 230 -12.25 -3.08 -11.45
CA THR A 230 -10.96 -3.62 -11.85
C THR A 230 -10.64 -3.22 -13.29
N PHE A 231 -9.45 -2.68 -13.54
CA PHE A 231 -9.02 -2.27 -14.88
C PHE A 231 -7.49 -2.37 -15.05
N ASN A 232 -7.01 -2.21 -16.29
CA ASN A 232 -5.57 -2.23 -16.59
C ASN A 232 -4.99 -0.82 -16.64
N ALA A 233 -3.89 -0.60 -15.92
CA ALA A 233 -3.11 0.63 -15.94
C ALA A 233 -1.80 0.42 -16.70
N LYS A 234 -1.42 1.43 -17.50
CA LYS A 234 -0.15 1.44 -18.22
C LYS A 234 0.99 1.72 -17.23
N ILE A 235 2.04 0.92 -17.31
CA ILE A 235 3.24 1.05 -16.47
C ILE A 235 4.46 1.33 -17.35
N LYS A 236 5.32 2.23 -16.88
CA LYS A 236 6.51 2.62 -17.63
C LYS A 236 7.52 1.45 -17.64
N TYR A 237 7.95 1.05 -18.83
CA TYR A 237 8.91 -0.05 -19.07
C TYR A 237 8.45 -1.44 -18.64
N GLU A 238 7.17 -1.63 -18.35
CA GLU A 238 6.58 -2.91 -17.97
C GLU A 238 5.29 -3.15 -18.75
N HIS A 239 4.76 -4.38 -18.67
CA HIS A 239 3.44 -4.68 -19.20
C HIS A 239 2.36 -3.95 -18.39
N ASP A 240 1.19 -3.77 -19.00
CA ASP A 240 0.03 -3.25 -18.30
C ASP A 240 -0.26 -4.10 -17.06
N ALA A 241 -0.59 -3.42 -15.96
CA ALA A 241 -0.83 -4.05 -14.68
C ALA A 241 -2.28 -3.85 -14.25
N VAL A 242 -2.83 -4.85 -13.56
CA VAL A 242 -4.20 -4.81 -13.05
C VAL A 242 -4.27 -3.93 -11.82
N VAL A 243 -5.12 -2.92 -11.86
CA VAL A 243 -5.56 -2.15 -10.69
C VAL A 243 -6.87 -2.78 -10.21
N VAL A 244 -6.84 -3.31 -8.99
CA VAL A 244 -8.02 -3.81 -8.29
C VAL A 244 -8.67 -2.67 -7.49
N ARG A 245 -9.84 -2.95 -6.92
CA ARG A 245 -10.55 -2.02 -6.05
C ARG A 245 -9.66 -1.43 -4.95
N THR A 246 -9.34 -0.15 -5.09
CA THR A 246 -8.43 0.57 -4.19
C THR A 246 -9.04 1.92 -3.81
N PRO A 247 -9.32 2.17 -2.52
CA PRO A 247 -9.93 3.42 -2.06
C PRO A 247 -9.15 4.65 -2.49
N VAL A 248 -9.86 5.72 -2.88
CA VAL A 248 -9.26 6.97 -3.35
C VAL A 248 -9.69 8.14 -2.48
N ILE A 249 -8.73 8.79 -1.82
CA ILE A 249 -8.93 10.09 -1.18
C ILE A 249 -8.55 11.17 -2.17
N ILE A 250 -9.45 12.11 -2.41
CA ILE A 250 -9.27 13.21 -3.35
C ILE A 250 -9.29 14.52 -2.56
N LEU A 251 -8.19 15.27 -2.61
CA LEU A 251 -8.07 16.55 -1.90
C LEU A 251 -7.96 17.67 -2.92
N SER A 252 -8.86 18.65 -2.86
CA SER A 252 -8.86 19.76 -3.82
C SER A 252 -9.27 21.07 -3.16
N ASN A 253 -8.79 22.17 -3.75
CA ASN A 253 -9.30 23.51 -3.45
C ASN A 253 -10.43 23.95 -4.39
N ASN A 254 -10.62 23.25 -5.51
CA ASN A 254 -11.61 23.57 -6.52
C ASN A 254 -12.55 22.40 -6.77
N ASP A 255 -13.79 22.69 -7.12
CA ASP A 255 -14.69 21.68 -7.64
C ASP A 255 -14.27 21.35 -9.08
N ILE A 256 -13.84 20.12 -9.29
CA ILE A 256 -13.21 19.66 -10.53
C ILE A 256 -14.04 18.61 -11.27
N PHE A 257 -15.03 18.02 -10.60
CA PHE A 257 -15.85 16.96 -11.18
C PHE A 257 -17.05 17.58 -11.88
N PRO A 258 -17.46 17.02 -13.03
CA PRO A 258 -18.70 17.42 -13.67
C PRO A 258 -19.89 17.05 -12.77
N LYS A 259 -20.97 17.82 -12.85
CA LYS A 259 -22.22 17.60 -12.07
C LYS A 259 -23.04 16.38 -12.55
N ASP A 260 -22.40 15.41 -13.20
CA ASP A 260 -23.02 14.15 -13.65
C ASP A 260 -23.37 13.28 -12.42
N ALA A 261 -24.48 12.53 -12.50
CA ALA A 261 -24.94 11.65 -11.44
C ALA A 261 -23.89 10.61 -11.03
N ALA A 262 -23.01 10.21 -11.95
CA ALA A 262 -21.93 9.26 -11.70
C ALA A 262 -20.88 9.75 -10.67
N PHE A 263 -20.77 11.05 -10.41
CA PHE A 263 -19.83 11.63 -9.44
C PHE A 263 -20.51 12.17 -8.17
N ASN A 264 -21.85 12.09 -8.08
CA ASN A 264 -22.66 12.68 -7.00
C ASN A 264 -23.31 11.63 -6.07
N SER A 265 -22.86 10.37 -6.11
CA SER A 265 -23.51 9.20 -5.47
C SER A 265 -22.78 8.63 -4.26
#